data_AF-A0A963MLJ2-F1
#
_entry.id   AF-A0A963MLJ2-F1
#
_cell.length_a   1.000
_cell.length_b   1.000
_cell.length_c   1.000
_cell.angle_alpha   90.00
_cell.angle_beta   90.00
_cell.angle_gamma   90.00
#
_symmetry.space_group_name_H-M   'P 1'
#
loop_
_entity.id
_entity.type
_entity.pdbx_description
1 polymer ?
#
loop_
_entity_poly.entity_id
_entity_poly.type
_entity_poly.pdbx_seq_one_letter_code
_entity_poly.pdbx_strand_id
1 'polypeptide(L)'
;MGGVAWKIRAAMLLQVAAAALAAWLATGVFAGGLNAWLAALGILVVLALILGLLVEKNLVGRLNALREVIAGMYGDGDLTRRAPVQGRDEIAAVAADFNRLIGSFATIVGKVLFNSVEVVNASKQLMGDADRVAAGSNQQRDAALATADAMGELTENMHQVSQSASETAEISETSNSLSTEGMRIVHSASAEMEQIAASVTQSAKVVCALGERSKAISGIVQTIREIADQTNLLA
;
A
#
# COMPACT_ATOMS: atom_id res chain seq x y z
N MET A 1 53.35 -12.72 27.66
CA MET A 1 54.75 -12.92 28.11
C MET A 1 54.82 -13.80 29.38
N GLY A 2 54.19 -14.99 29.41
CA GLY A 2 54.07 -15.83 30.63
C GLY A 2 54.65 -17.25 30.57
N GLY A 3 54.83 -17.84 29.39
CA GLY A 3 55.10 -19.29 29.24
C GLY A 3 56.52 -19.78 29.47
N VAL A 4 57.42 -18.88 29.85
CA VAL A 4 58.81 -19.23 30.14
C VAL A 4 58.98 -19.60 31.62
N ALA A 5 58.11 -19.11 32.52
CA ALA A 5 58.29 -19.27 33.97
C ALA A 5 58.01 -20.71 34.46
N TRP A 6 56.97 -21.40 33.95
CA TRP A 6 56.73 -22.81 34.27
C TRP A 6 57.89 -23.66 33.77
N LYS A 7 58.31 -23.45 32.51
CA LYS A 7 59.38 -24.25 31.89
C LYS A 7 60.69 -24.08 32.63
N ILE A 8 61.02 -22.87 33.07
CA ILE A 8 62.20 -22.60 33.91
C ILE A 8 62.07 -23.27 35.27
N ARG A 9 60.91 -23.22 35.93
CA ARG A 9 60.72 -23.84 37.26
C ARG A 9 60.74 -25.36 37.21
N ALA A 10 60.08 -25.95 36.21
CA ALA A 10 60.10 -27.39 35.98
C ALA A 10 61.51 -27.85 35.60
N ALA A 11 62.20 -27.13 34.70
CA ALA A 11 63.59 -27.44 34.34
C ALA A 11 64.56 -27.24 35.50
N MET A 12 64.38 -26.20 36.34
CA MET A 12 65.18 -26.02 37.56
C MET A 12 64.94 -27.15 38.56
N LEU A 13 63.69 -27.57 38.78
CA LEU A 13 63.39 -28.69 39.67
C LEU A 13 63.95 -30.01 39.13
N LEU A 14 63.88 -30.25 37.82
CA LEU A 14 64.46 -31.42 37.17
C LEU A 14 66.00 -31.39 37.23
N GLN A 15 66.62 -30.23 37.02
CA GLN A 15 68.07 -30.08 37.13
C GLN A 15 68.56 -30.20 38.57
N VAL A 16 67.84 -29.63 39.54
CA VAL A 16 68.17 -29.77 40.97
C VAL A 16 67.96 -31.21 41.44
N ALA A 17 66.88 -31.87 41.01
CA ALA A 17 66.66 -33.28 41.30
C ALA A 17 67.73 -34.17 40.65
N ALA A 18 68.10 -33.92 39.40
CA ALA A 18 69.16 -34.65 38.71
C ALA A 18 70.54 -34.40 39.34
N ALA A 19 70.84 -33.16 39.75
CA ALA A 19 72.07 -32.81 40.44
C ALA A 19 72.14 -33.43 41.84
N ALA A 20 71.02 -33.43 42.59
CA ALA A 20 70.92 -34.12 43.87
C ALA A 20 71.11 -35.64 43.70
N LEU A 21 70.50 -36.24 42.68
CA LEU A 21 70.66 -37.66 42.36
C LEU A 21 72.11 -38.00 41.97
N ALA A 22 72.74 -37.16 41.14
CA ALA A 22 74.13 -37.32 40.73
C ALA A 22 75.11 -37.16 41.90
N ALA A 23 74.88 -36.19 42.80
CA ALA A 23 75.69 -36.01 44.01
C ALA A 23 75.52 -37.17 45.01
N TRP A 24 74.31 -37.72 45.12
CA TRP A 24 74.02 -38.89 45.94
C TRP A 24 74.64 -40.17 45.37
N LEU A 25 74.62 -40.35 44.04
CA LEU A 25 75.34 -41.42 43.35
C LEU A 25 76.86 -41.28 43.50
N ALA A 26 77.41 -40.07 43.36
CA ALA A 26 78.85 -39.84 43.48
C ALA A 26 79.40 -40.14 44.89
N THR A 27 78.61 -39.90 45.93
CA THR A 27 79.00 -40.15 47.33
C THR A 27 78.65 -41.57 47.79
N GLY A 28 77.55 -42.15 47.30
CA GLY A 28 77.11 -43.51 47.64
C GLY A 28 77.89 -44.61 46.90
N VAL A 29 78.35 -44.38 45.67
CA VAL A 29 79.04 -45.38 44.84
C VAL A 29 80.45 -45.72 45.35
N PHE A 30 81.13 -44.80 46.05
CA PHE A 30 82.48 -45.05 46.58
C PHE A 30 82.51 -45.61 48.03
N ALA A 31 81.40 -45.58 48.76
CA ALA A 31 81.37 -45.98 50.18
C ALA A 31 80.17 -46.85 50.63
N GLY A 32 79.13 -47.04 49.81
CA GLY A 32 77.89 -47.71 50.19
C GLY A 32 77.63 -49.04 49.45
N GLY A 33 77.34 -50.11 50.19
CA GLY A 33 76.89 -51.39 49.62
C GLY A 33 75.50 -51.31 48.96
N LEU A 34 74.99 -52.46 48.47
CA LEU A 34 73.71 -52.64 47.73
C LEU A 34 72.51 -51.81 48.26
N ASN A 35 72.47 -51.57 49.57
CA ASN A 35 71.45 -50.78 50.26
C ASN A 35 71.39 -49.31 49.82
N ALA A 36 72.51 -48.70 49.43
CA ALA A 36 72.54 -47.31 48.94
C ALA A 36 71.84 -47.21 47.57
N TRP A 37 72.08 -48.17 46.66
CA TRP A 37 71.42 -48.20 45.36
C TRP A 37 69.90 -48.39 45.46
N LEU A 38 69.45 -49.26 46.37
CA LEU A 38 68.02 -49.47 46.62
C LEU A 38 67.33 -48.21 47.16
N ALA A 39 68.00 -47.45 48.03
CA ALA A 39 67.47 -46.19 48.55
C ALA A 39 67.39 -45.08 47.47
N ALA A 40 68.39 -44.98 46.58
CA ALA A 40 68.36 -44.05 45.44
C ALA A 40 67.18 -44.34 44.50
N LEU A 41 66.98 -45.63 44.18
CA LEU A 41 65.86 -46.09 43.36
C LEU A 41 64.52 -45.76 44.02
N GLY A 42 64.40 -45.99 45.32
CA GLY A 42 63.20 -45.66 46.08
C GLY A 42 62.85 -44.16 46.03
N ILE A 43 63.84 -43.28 46.22
CA ILE A 43 63.64 -41.83 46.12
C ILE A 43 63.21 -41.42 44.70
N LEU A 44 63.82 -42.00 43.67
CA LEU A 44 63.49 -41.70 42.28
C LEU A 44 62.05 -42.13 41.93
N VAL A 45 61.61 -43.30 42.40
CA VAL A 45 60.23 -43.78 42.23
C VAL A 45 59.24 -42.87 42.96
N VAL A 46 59.56 -42.44 44.19
CA VAL A 46 58.70 -41.51 44.95
C VAL A 46 58.62 -40.15 44.24
N LEU A 47 59.72 -39.61 43.72
CA LEU A 47 59.73 -38.37 42.96
C LEU A 47 58.93 -38.49 41.66
N ALA A 48 59.05 -39.61 40.95
CA ALA A 48 58.26 -39.86 39.74
C ALA A 48 56.75 -39.96 40.05
N LEU A 49 56.38 -40.61 41.16
CA LEU A 49 55.00 -40.67 41.64
C LEU A 49 54.46 -39.28 42.00
N ILE A 50 55.22 -38.48 42.74
CA ILE A 50 54.82 -37.11 43.12
C ILE A 50 54.65 -36.25 41.86
N LEU A 51 55.59 -36.31 40.91
CA LEU A 51 55.52 -35.56 39.67
C LEU A 51 54.31 -36.00 38.82
N GLY A 52 54.06 -37.31 38.74
CA GLY A 52 52.90 -37.87 38.06
C GLY A 52 51.59 -37.36 38.64
N LEU A 53 51.43 -37.43 39.96
CA LEU A 53 50.25 -36.90 40.67
C LEU A 53 50.09 -35.39 40.49
N LEU A 54 51.19 -34.64 40.44
CA LEU A 54 51.16 -33.19 40.23
C LEU A 54 50.69 -32.82 38.81
N VAL A 55 51.16 -33.56 37.80
CA VAL A 55 50.76 -33.36 36.39
C VAL A 55 49.32 -33.80 36.17
N GLU A 56 48.92 -34.94 36.72
CA GLU A 56 47.55 -35.44 36.62
C GLU A 56 46.56 -34.46 37.25
N LYS A 57 46.83 -34.02 38.48
CA LYS A 57 45.93 -33.10 39.19
C LYS A 57 45.90 -31.69 38.60
N ASN A 58 47.06 -31.12 38.23
CA ASN A 58 47.12 -29.72 37.80
C ASN A 58 46.89 -29.52 36.29
N LEU A 59 47.28 -30.48 35.45
CA LEU A 59 47.22 -30.34 34.00
C LEU A 59 46.06 -31.14 33.41
N VAL A 60 46.03 -32.46 33.67
CA VAL A 60 45.01 -33.36 33.11
C VAL A 60 43.63 -33.06 33.68
N GLY A 61 43.53 -32.80 35.00
CA GLY A 61 42.27 -32.41 35.64
C GLY A 61 41.65 -31.14 35.05
N ARG A 62 42.46 -30.09 34.81
CA ARG A 62 41.98 -28.83 34.22
C ARG A 62 41.57 -28.98 32.75
N LEU A 63 42.32 -29.77 31.98
CA LEU A 63 41.96 -30.09 30.60
C LEU A 63 40.66 -30.92 30.52
N ASN A 64 40.49 -31.88 31.43
CA ASN A 64 39.25 -32.66 31.52
C ASN A 64 38.05 -31.77 31.88
N ALA A 65 38.19 -30.81 32.78
CA ALA A 65 37.12 -29.86 33.11
C ALA A 65 36.73 -28.99 31.90
N LEU A 66 37.72 -28.49 31.14
CA LEU A 66 37.44 -27.77 29.89
C LEU A 66 36.75 -28.67 28.86
N ARG A 67 37.22 -29.91 28.69
CA ARG A 67 36.63 -30.91 27.81
C ARG A 67 35.19 -31.23 28.20
N GLU A 68 34.88 -31.36 29.48
CA GLU A 68 33.55 -31.66 29.99
C GLU A 68 32.57 -30.51 29.70
N VAL A 69 33.01 -29.26 29.84
CA VAL A 69 32.20 -28.09 29.46
C VAL A 69 31.92 -28.07 27.97
N ILE A 70 32.94 -28.33 27.14
CA ILE A 70 32.78 -28.40 25.68
C ILE A 70 31.85 -29.55 25.27
N ALA A 71 32.05 -30.74 25.84
CA ALA A 71 31.23 -31.92 25.54
C ALA A 71 29.77 -31.73 25.99
N GLY A 72 29.57 -31.12 27.16
CA GLY A 72 28.24 -30.76 27.65
C GLY A 72 27.53 -29.78 26.70
N MET A 73 28.21 -28.69 26.33
CA MET A 73 27.70 -27.69 25.40
C MET A 73 27.43 -28.24 24.00
N TYR A 74 28.21 -29.21 23.53
CA TYR A 74 27.93 -29.91 22.28
C TYR A 74 26.68 -30.80 22.38
N GLY A 75 26.44 -31.40 23.54
CA GLY A 75 25.31 -32.31 23.76
C GLY A 75 23.96 -31.61 23.86
N ASP A 76 23.88 -30.47 24.57
CA ASP A 76 22.62 -29.75 24.81
C ASP A 76 22.54 -28.36 24.17
N GLY A 77 23.64 -27.85 23.62
CA GLY A 77 23.69 -26.51 23.03
C GLY A 77 23.72 -25.37 24.05
N ASP A 78 23.92 -25.65 25.35
CA ASP A 78 23.86 -24.64 26.40
C ASP A 78 25.10 -23.73 26.39
N LEU A 79 24.98 -22.62 25.67
CA LEU A 79 26.00 -21.56 25.58
C LEU A 79 26.13 -20.74 26.88
N THR A 80 25.40 -21.04 27.95
CA THR A 80 25.58 -20.38 29.26
C THR A 80 26.70 -21.01 30.09
N ARG A 81 27.09 -22.25 29.77
CA ARG A 81 28.18 -22.96 30.46
C ARG A 81 29.52 -22.23 30.30
N ARG A 82 30.33 -22.23 31.36
CA ARG A 82 31.65 -21.57 31.38
C ARG A 82 32.72 -22.52 31.90
N ALA A 83 33.87 -22.53 31.23
CA ALA A 83 35.03 -23.28 31.68
C ALA A 83 35.68 -22.59 32.89
N PRO A 84 36.10 -23.34 33.92
CA PRO A 84 36.75 -22.77 35.10
C PRO A 84 38.12 -22.20 34.74
N VAL A 85 38.33 -20.90 34.98
CA VAL A 85 39.61 -20.22 34.75
C VAL A 85 40.44 -20.30 36.03
N GLN A 86 41.24 -21.36 36.16
CA GLN A 86 42.08 -21.61 37.34
C GLN A 86 43.57 -21.52 36.99
N GLY A 87 44.30 -20.66 37.71
CA GLY A 87 45.75 -20.48 37.54
C GLY A 87 46.12 -19.23 36.75
N ARG A 88 47.40 -19.13 36.40
CA ARG A 88 48.00 -18.02 35.62
C ARG A 88 48.86 -18.55 34.45
N ASP A 89 48.61 -19.79 34.06
CA ASP A 89 49.29 -20.52 33.00
C ASP A 89 48.48 -20.48 31.69
N GLU A 90 49.03 -21.11 30.65
CA GLU A 90 48.44 -21.17 29.31
C GLU A 90 47.05 -21.83 29.31
N ILE A 91 46.82 -22.79 30.21
CA ILE A 91 45.53 -23.48 30.30
C ILE A 91 44.45 -22.52 30.80
N ALA A 92 44.78 -21.68 31.79
CA ALA A 92 43.88 -20.62 32.25
C ALA A 92 43.58 -19.60 31.14
N ALA A 93 44.58 -19.24 30.32
CA ALA A 93 44.38 -18.33 29.19
C ALA A 93 43.44 -18.93 28.13
N VAL A 94 43.64 -20.19 27.75
CA VAL A 94 42.76 -20.89 26.80
C VAL A 94 41.32 -21.00 27.31
N ALA A 95 41.14 -21.31 28.61
CA ALA A 95 39.80 -21.34 29.22
C ALA A 95 39.11 -19.97 29.19
N ALA A 96 39.86 -18.89 29.41
CA ALA A 96 39.34 -17.52 29.34
C ALA A 96 38.95 -17.12 27.91
N ASP A 97 39.78 -17.42 26.91
CA ASP A 97 39.50 -17.13 25.50
C ASP A 97 38.33 -17.97 24.98
N PHE A 98 38.22 -19.23 25.40
CA PHE A 98 37.06 -20.08 25.13
C PHE A 98 35.77 -19.44 25.67
N ASN A 99 35.76 -18.99 26.93
CA ASN A 99 34.60 -18.32 27.52
C ASN A 99 34.21 -17.04 26.77
N ARG A 100 35.18 -16.25 26.29
CA ARG A 100 34.92 -15.06 25.46
C ARG A 100 34.30 -15.43 24.13
N LEU A 101 34.82 -16.46 23.46
CA LEU A 101 34.29 -16.94 22.19
C LEU A 101 32.83 -17.39 22.34
N ILE A 102 32.52 -18.20 23.35
CA ILE A 102 31.16 -18.65 23.63
C ILE A 102 30.24 -17.48 24.02
N GLY A 103 30.73 -16.49 24.75
CA GLY A 103 29.97 -15.26 25.03
C GLY A 103 29.56 -14.51 23.75
N SER A 104 30.47 -14.42 22.77
CA SER A 104 30.16 -13.85 21.45
C SER A 104 29.14 -14.70 20.69
N PHE A 105 29.28 -16.02 20.69
CA PHE A 105 28.29 -16.92 20.07
C PHE A 105 26.91 -16.79 20.71
N ALA A 106 26.82 -16.78 22.05
CA ALA A 106 25.56 -16.58 22.77
C ALA A 106 24.88 -15.25 22.39
N THR A 107 25.68 -14.18 22.24
CA THR A 107 25.18 -12.88 21.79
C THR A 107 24.65 -12.94 20.36
N ILE A 108 25.35 -13.61 19.44
CA ILE A 108 24.92 -13.78 18.05
C ILE A 108 23.60 -14.57 17.99
N VAL A 109 23.53 -15.70 18.70
CA VAL A 109 22.31 -16.52 18.77
C VAL A 109 21.15 -15.72 19.36
N GLY A 110 21.39 -14.93 20.42
CA GLY A 110 20.39 -14.03 21.00
C GLY A 110 19.86 -13.00 19.99
N LYS A 111 20.75 -12.39 19.18
CA LYS A 111 20.34 -11.46 18.11
C LYS A 111 19.55 -12.17 17.01
N VAL A 112 19.92 -13.39 16.63
CA VAL A 112 19.18 -14.18 15.64
C VAL A 112 17.77 -14.48 16.15
N LEU A 113 17.63 -14.95 17.39
CA LEU A 113 16.33 -15.23 18.00
C LEU A 113 15.47 -13.96 18.08
N PHE A 114 16.04 -12.84 18.51
CA PHE A 114 15.33 -11.55 18.56
C PHE A 114 14.84 -11.14 17.17
N ASN A 115 15.72 -11.17 16.16
CA ASN A 115 15.34 -10.83 14.78
C ASN A 115 14.29 -11.79 14.22
N SER A 116 14.35 -13.08 14.54
CA SER A 116 13.31 -14.04 14.12
C SER A 116 11.95 -13.70 14.72
N VAL A 117 11.89 -13.28 15.99
CA VAL A 117 10.64 -12.82 16.62
C VAL A 117 10.12 -11.55 15.92
N GLU A 118 11.00 -10.60 15.62
CA GLU A 118 10.63 -9.38 14.89
C GLU A 118 10.08 -9.70 13.48
N VAL A 119 10.70 -10.62 12.75
CA VAL A 119 10.20 -11.08 11.44
C VAL A 119 8.81 -11.72 11.55
N VAL A 120 8.55 -12.51 12.59
CA VAL A 120 7.23 -13.10 12.85
C VAL A 120 6.19 -12.01 13.13
N ASN A 121 6.53 -11.01 13.94
CA ASN A 121 5.65 -9.89 14.24
C ASN A 121 5.34 -9.05 12.99
N ALA A 122 6.36 -8.71 12.21
CA ALA A 122 6.20 -7.99 10.95
C ALA A 122 5.32 -8.77 9.96
N SER A 123 5.49 -10.09 9.89
CA SER A 123 4.68 -10.96 9.04
C SER A 123 3.21 -10.99 9.48
N LYS A 124 2.93 -11.00 10.79
CA LYS A 124 1.56 -10.89 11.32
C LYS A 124 0.91 -9.55 10.99
N GLN A 125 1.66 -8.47 11.11
CA GLN A 125 1.18 -7.15 10.71
C GLN A 125 0.87 -7.09 9.22
N LEU A 126 1.76 -7.62 8.38
CA LEU A 126 1.58 -7.67 6.93
C LEU A 126 0.35 -8.50 6.52
N MET A 127 0.07 -9.62 7.20
CA MET A 127 -1.16 -10.39 7.00
C MET A 127 -2.41 -9.56 7.34
N GLY A 128 -2.41 -8.84 8.48
CA GLY A 128 -3.52 -7.96 8.84
C GLY A 128 -3.73 -6.79 7.87
N ASP A 129 -2.64 -6.22 7.34
CA ASP A 129 -2.72 -5.18 6.32
C ASP A 129 -3.22 -5.74 4.97
N ALA A 130 -2.81 -6.96 4.60
CA ALA A 130 -3.32 -7.64 3.41
C ALA A 130 -4.84 -7.91 3.50
N ASP A 131 -5.34 -8.32 4.66
CA ASP A 131 -6.79 -8.49 4.89
C ASP A 131 -7.55 -7.17 4.73
N ARG A 132 -7.00 -6.05 5.22
CA ARG A 132 -7.60 -4.72 5.02
C ARG A 132 -7.61 -4.32 3.55
N VAL A 133 -6.53 -4.59 2.81
CA VAL A 133 -6.47 -4.32 1.36
C VAL A 133 -7.48 -5.16 0.60
N ALA A 134 -7.66 -6.43 0.97
CA ALA A 134 -8.68 -7.29 0.36
C ALA A 134 -10.10 -6.79 0.63
N ALA A 135 -10.40 -6.39 1.87
CA ALA A 135 -11.67 -5.79 2.24
C ALA A 135 -11.93 -4.47 1.48
N GLY A 136 -10.94 -3.59 1.42
CA GLY A 136 -11.01 -2.34 0.66
C GLY A 136 -11.21 -2.56 -0.83
N SER A 137 -10.59 -3.59 -1.39
CA SER A 137 -10.74 -3.97 -2.80
C SER A 137 -12.15 -4.48 -3.12
N ASN A 138 -12.78 -5.23 -2.21
CA ASN A 138 -14.19 -5.62 -2.34
C ASN A 138 -15.12 -4.39 -2.30
N GLN A 139 -14.89 -3.47 -1.37
CA GLN A 139 -15.67 -2.23 -1.30
C GLN A 139 -15.50 -1.37 -2.57
N GLN A 140 -14.28 -1.26 -3.08
CA GLN A 140 -13.98 -0.55 -4.33
C GLN A 140 -14.71 -1.20 -5.52
N ARG A 141 -14.75 -2.53 -5.58
CA ARG A 141 -15.46 -3.28 -6.62
C ARG A 141 -16.96 -2.98 -6.57
N ASP A 142 -17.56 -3.03 -5.39
CA ASP A 142 -18.99 -2.80 -5.22
C ASP A 142 -19.36 -1.34 -5.56
N ALA A 143 -18.51 -0.37 -5.20
CA ALA A 143 -18.66 1.03 -5.62
C ALA A 143 -18.53 1.21 -7.15
N ALA A 144 -17.63 0.47 -7.79
CA ALA A 144 -17.48 0.49 -9.24
C ALA A 144 -18.71 -0.08 -9.97
N LEU A 145 -19.30 -1.16 -9.44
CA LEU A 145 -20.55 -1.72 -9.96
C LEU A 145 -21.71 -0.73 -9.82
N ALA A 146 -21.88 -0.10 -8.65
CA ALA A 146 -22.90 0.92 -8.46
C ALA A 146 -22.71 2.13 -9.39
N THR A 147 -21.46 2.50 -9.68
CA THR A 147 -21.15 3.55 -10.66
C THR A 147 -21.54 3.12 -12.07
N ALA A 148 -21.26 1.88 -12.45
CA ALA A 148 -21.64 1.34 -13.75
C ALA A 148 -23.17 1.33 -13.94
N ASP A 149 -23.91 0.92 -12.90
CA ASP A 149 -25.38 0.95 -12.90
C ASP A 149 -25.91 2.39 -13.09
N ALA A 150 -25.35 3.36 -12.35
CA ALA A 150 -25.72 4.77 -12.49
C ALA A 150 -25.38 5.32 -13.90
N MET A 151 -24.28 4.88 -14.52
CA MET A 151 -23.98 5.24 -15.91
C MET A 151 -24.98 4.63 -16.90
N GLY A 152 -25.50 3.43 -16.62
CA GLY A 152 -26.61 2.83 -17.38
C GLY A 152 -27.86 3.70 -17.34
N GLU A 153 -28.27 4.11 -16.14
CA GLU A 153 -29.43 5.00 -15.95
C GLU A 153 -29.23 6.36 -16.62
N LEU A 154 -28.03 6.95 -16.54
CA LEU A 154 -27.72 8.20 -17.26
C LEU A 154 -27.80 8.04 -18.78
N THR A 155 -27.36 6.90 -19.31
CA THR A 155 -27.43 6.63 -20.75
C THR A 155 -28.88 6.55 -21.23
N GLU A 156 -29.75 5.90 -20.46
CA GLU A 156 -31.17 5.82 -20.76
C GLU A 156 -31.86 7.20 -20.68
N ASN A 157 -31.55 7.98 -19.65
CA ASN A 157 -32.03 9.36 -19.55
C ASN A 157 -31.57 10.23 -20.74
N MET A 158 -30.31 10.08 -21.18
CA MET A 158 -29.80 10.79 -22.35
C MET A 158 -30.53 10.40 -23.64
N HIS A 159 -30.89 9.12 -23.80
CA HIS A 159 -31.70 8.67 -24.91
C HIS A 159 -33.09 9.32 -24.88
N GLN A 160 -33.75 9.36 -23.71
CA GLN A 160 -35.04 10.01 -23.54
C GLN A 160 -34.97 11.52 -23.86
N VAL A 161 -33.95 12.23 -23.36
CA VAL A 161 -33.73 13.64 -23.67
C VAL A 161 -33.54 13.87 -25.17
N SER A 162 -32.76 13.02 -25.85
CA SER A 162 -32.57 13.10 -27.29
C SER A 162 -33.88 12.89 -28.06
N GLN A 163 -34.71 11.93 -27.62
CA GLN A 163 -36.00 11.67 -28.22
C GLN A 163 -36.96 12.87 -28.05
N SER A 164 -37.06 13.43 -26.85
CA SER A 164 -37.88 14.62 -26.59
C SER A 164 -37.40 15.84 -27.37
N ALA A 165 -36.09 16.01 -27.55
CA ALA A 165 -35.54 17.08 -28.40
C ALA A 165 -35.94 16.91 -29.87
N SER A 166 -35.90 15.67 -30.39
CA SER A 166 -36.33 15.36 -31.76
C SER A 166 -37.83 15.62 -31.96
N GLU A 167 -38.67 15.19 -31.02
CA GLU A 167 -40.11 15.44 -31.04
C GLU A 167 -40.41 16.95 -30.98
N THR A 168 -39.72 17.69 -30.12
CA THR A 168 -39.86 19.15 -30.02
C THR A 168 -39.49 19.84 -31.33
N ALA A 169 -38.45 19.37 -32.03
CA ALA A 169 -38.06 19.91 -33.33
C ALA A 169 -39.15 19.68 -34.38
N GLU A 170 -39.73 18.47 -34.44
CA GLU A 170 -40.81 18.12 -35.36
C GLU A 170 -42.08 18.95 -35.10
N ILE A 171 -42.46 19.14 -33.83
CA ILE A 171 -43.58 20.00 -33.43
C ILE A 171 -43.32 21.46 -33.83
N SER A 172 -42.09 21.94 -33.67
CA SER A 172 -41.70 23.31 -34.05
C SER A 172 -41.78 23.51 -35.56
N GLU A 173 -41.34 22.55 -36.35
CA GLU A 173 -41.44 22.57 -37.82
C GLU A 173 -42.91 22.58 -38.27
N THR A 174 -43.74 21.74 -37.65
CA THR A 174 -45.19 21.70 -37.90
C THR A 174 -45.85 23.04 -37.56
N SER A 175 -45.51 23.62 -36.41
CA SER A 175 -46.03 24.92 -35.98
C SER A 175 -45.64 26.06 -36.92
N ASN A 176 -44.41 26.02 -37.45
CA ASN A 176 -43.92 26.98 -38.44
C ASN A 176 -44.70 26.85 -39.77
N SER A 177 -44.95 25.62 -40.22
CA SER A 177 -45.76 25.35 -41.42
C SER A 177 -47.19 25.89 -41.25
N LEU A 178 -47.83 25.58 -40.12
CA LEU A 178 -49.19 26.04 -39.83
C LEU A 178 -49.28 27.57 -39.71
N SER A 179 -48.27 28.21 -39.11
CA SER A 179 -48.19 29.67 -39.03
C SER A 179 -48.03 30.32 -40.40
N THR A 180 -47.25 29.70 -41.29
CA THR A 180 -47.06 30.17 -42.67
C THR A 180 -48.37 30.07 -43.47
N GLU A 181 -49.10 28.96 -43.33
CA GLU A 181 -50.42 28.81 -43.96
C GLU A 181 -51.44 29.81 -43.38
N GLY A 182 -51.44 30.01 -42.06
CA GLY A 182 -52.26 31.02 -41.41
C GLY A 182 -51.98 32.44 -41.94
N MET A 183 -50.71 32.79 -42.16
CA MET A 183 -50.32 34.08 -42.75
C MET A 183 -50.87 34.22 -44.19
N ARG A 184 -50.84 33.15 -44.98
CA ARG A 184 -51.41 33.13 -46.33
C ARG A 184 -52.92 33.36 -46.33
N ILE A 185 -53.64 32.74 -45.40
CA ILE A 185 -55.08 32.93 -45.21
C ILE A 185 -55.41 34.37 -44.83
N VAL A 186 -54.68 34.96 -43.87
CA VAL A 186 -54.87 36.36 -43.46
C VAL A 186 -54.63 37.32 -44.62
N HIS A 187 -53.59 37.10 -45.43
CA HIS A 187 -53.35 37.90 -46.63
C HIS A 187 -54.50 37.80 -47.64
N SER A 188 -55.04 36.60 -47.87
CA SER A 188 -56.19 36.39 -48.77
C SER A 188 -57.44 37.12 -48.25
N ALA A 189 -57.74 37.00 -46.95
CA ALA A 189 -58.88 37.68 -46.33
C ALA A 189 -58.75 39.21 -46.41
N SER A 190 -57.54 39.74 -46.24
CA SER A 190 -57.27 41.18 -46.40
C SER A 190 -57.55 41.65 -47.84
N ALA A 191 -57.10 40.89 -48.85
CA ALA A 191 -57.35 41.21 -50.25
C ALA A 191 -58.84 41.15 -50.62
N GLU A 192 -59.58 40.17 -50.09
CA GLU A 192 -61.04 40.11 -50.26
C GLU A 192 -61.75 41.30 -49.61
N MET A 193 -61.31 41.73 -48.42
CA MET A 193 -61.85 42.92 -47.75
C MET A 193 -61.61 44.20 -48.56
N GLU A 194 -60.46 44.34 -49.21
CA GLU A 194 -60.20 45.45 -50.14
C GLU A 194 -61.16 45.43 -51.34
N GLN A 195 -61.43 44.26 -51.91
CA GLN A 195 -62.40 44.10 -53.00
C GLN A 195 -63.83 44.46 -52.55
N ILE A 196 -64.24 44.02 -51.35
CA ILE A 196 -65.53 44.37 -50.77
C ILE A 196 -65.63 45.89 -50.58
N ALA A 197 -64.61 46.53 -50.01
CA ALA A 197 -64.58 47.98 -49.82
C ALA A 197 -64.71 48.74 -51.16
N ALA A 198 -64.05 48.26 -52.21
CA ALA A 198 -64.16 48.81 -53.56
C ALA A 198 -65.58 48.65 -54.13
N SER A 199 -66.20 47.47 -53.97
CA SER A 199 -67.57 47.18 -54.41
C SER A 199 -68.61 48.03 -53.67
N VAL A 200 -68.46 48.21 -52.36
CA VAL A 200 -69.29 49.11 -51.55
C VAL A 200 -69.16 50.56 -52.02
N THR A 201 -67.93 51.01 -52.30
CA THR A 201 -67.68 52.36 -52.84
C THR A 201 -68.34 52.56 -54.20
N GLN A 202 -68.30 51.56 -55.07
CA GLN A 202 -68.95 51.61 -56.37
C GLN A 202 -70.48 51.62 -56.24
N SER A 203 -71.04 50.81 -55.34
CA SER A 203 -72.48 50.78 -55.06
C SER A 203 -72.97 52.13 -54.54
N ALA A 204 -72.21 52.78 -53.65
CA ALA A 204 -72.52 54.12 -53.15
C ALA A 204 -72.57 55.16 -54.29
N LYS A 205 -71.65 55.09 -55.27
CA LYS A 205 -71.69 55.96 -56.47
C LYS A 205 -72.95 55.74 -57.30
N VAL A 206 -73.37 54.49 -57.50
CA VAL A 206 -74.60 54.16 -58.25
C VAL A 206 -75.83 54.70 -57.54
N VAL A 207 -75.93 54.51 -56.22
CA VAL A 207 -77.03 55.04 -55.40
C VAL A 207 -77.07 56.58 -55.47
N CYS A 208 -75.93 57.25 -55.40
CA CYS A 208 -75.83 58.70 -55.56
C CYS A 208 -76.35 59.17 -56.93
N ALA A 209 -75.89 58.50 -58.01
CA ALA A 209 -76.35 58.80 -59.37
C ALA A 209 -77.86 58.55 -59.55
N LEU A 210 -78.41 57.51 -58.92
CA LEU A 210 -79.86 57.25 -58.92
C LEU A 210 -80.63 58.34 -58.16
N GLY A 211 -80.07 58.85 -57.07
CA GLY A 211 -80.60 60.00 -56.34
C GLY A 211 -80.71 61.25 -57.23
N GLU A 212 -79.64 61.57 -57.97
CA GLU A 212 -79.63 62.69 -58.93
C GLU A 212 -80.65 62.50 -60.06
N ARG A 213 -80.73 61.29 -60.63
CA ARG A 213 -81.75 60.98 -61.67
C ARG A 213 -83.18 61.10 -61.13
N SER A 214 -83.42 60.63 -59.91
CA SER A 214 -84.74 60.74 -59.26
C SER A 214 -85.13 62.19 -59.03
N LYS A 215 -84.18 63.05 -58.65
CA LYS A 215 -84.39 64.50 -58.51
C LYS A 215 -84.73 65.16 -59.84
N ALA A 216 -84.06 64.78 -60.93
CA ALA A 216 -84.39 65.24 -62.28
C ALA A 216 -85.81 64.81 -62.70
N ILE A 217 -86.21 63.57 -62.41
CA ILE A 217 -87.58 63.08 -62.67
C ILE A 217 -88.60 63.90 -61.85
N SER A 218 -88.37 64.13 -60.56
CA SER A 218 -89.25 64.98 -59.74
C SER A 218 -89.39 66.39 -60.34
N GLY A 219 -88.31 66.94 -60.91
CA GLY A 219 -88.36 68.20 -61.66
C GLY A 219 -89.28 68.12 -62.88
N ILE A 220 -89.16 67.07 -63.70
CA ILE A 220 -90.05 66.85 -64.86
C ILE A 220 -91.50 66.68 -64.43
N VAL A 221 -91.78 65.88 -63.39
CA VAL A 221 -93.13 65.67 -62.86
C VAL A 221 -93.73 66.98 -62.36
N GLN A 222 -92.94 67.85 -61.74
CA GLN A 222 -93.36 69.19 -61.34
C GLN A 222 -93.75 70.03 -62.57
N THR A 223 -92.95 70.00 -63.65
CA THR A 223 -93.29 70.71 -64.90
C THR A 223 -94.53 70.13 -65.59
N ILE A 224 -94.73 68.81 -65.57
CA ILE A 224 -95.95 68.16 -66.09
C ILE A 224 -97.17 68.63 -65.30
N ARG A 225 -97.04 68.74 -63.97
CA ARG A 225 -98.12 69.25 -63.10
C ARG A 225 -98.47 70.70 -63.46
N GLU A 226 -97.46 71.55 -63.68
CA GLU A 226 -97.64 72.94 -64.13
C GLU A 226 -98.33 73.02 -65.51
N ILE A 227 -97.98 72.15 -66.46
CA ILE A 227 -98.64 72.08 -67.79
C ILE A 227 -100.08 71.55 -67.67
N ALA A 228 -100.32 70.53 -66.84
CA ALA A 228 -101.64 70.00 -66.61
C ALA A 228 -102.57 71.05 -65.98
N ASP A 229 -102.07 71.83 -65.02
CA ASP A 229 -102.78 72.97 -64.44
C ASP A 229 -103.06 74.06 -65.49
N GLN A 230 -102.12 74.34 -66.40
CA GLN A 230 -102.36 75.24 -67.56
C GLN A 230 -103.42 74.68 -68.52
N THR A 231 -103.45 73.37 -68.75
CA THR A 231 -104.41 72.73 -69.66
C THR A 231 -105.83 72.72 -69.05
N ASN A 232 -105.93 72.54 -67.72
CA ASN A 232 -107.17 72.69 -66.96
C ASN A 232 -107.69 74.15 -66.93
N LEU A 233 -106.83 75.13 -67.24
CA LEU A 233 -107.21 76.54 -67.38
C LEU A 233 -107.60 76.93 -68.82
N LEU A 234 -107.29 76.10 -69.82
CA LEU A 234 -107.67 76.30 -71.23
C LEU A 234 -108.93 75.51 -71.65
N ALA A 235 -109.37 74.55 -70.83
CA ALA A 235 -110.63 73.82 -70.98
C ALA A 235 -111.77 74.51 -70.20
#